data_AF-A0A9E1JNZ3-F1
#
_entry.id   AF-A0A9E1JNZ3-F1
#
_cell.length_a   1.000
_cell.length_b   1.000
_cell.length_c   1.000
_cell.angle_alpha   90.00
_cell.angle_beta   90.00
_cell.angle_gamma   90.00
#
_symmetry.space_group_name_H-M   'P 1'
#
loop_
_entity.id
_entity.type
_entity.pdbx_description
1 polymer ?
#
loop_
_entity_poly.entity_id
_entity_poly.type
_entity_poly.pdbx_seq_one_letter_code
_entity_poly.pdbx_strand_id
1 'polypeptide(L)'
;MDAICMMLIVIGESLKNLDKISEQKLLTQYPNVDWKKAKGMRDIITYNYSDIDAETVFFTCKRKIPDLLMETQKILKDLKS
;
A
#
# COMPACT_ATOMS: atom_id res chain seq x y z
N MET A 1 -1.46 -13.09 -13.26
CA MET A 1 -1.54 -12.80 -11.81
C MET A 1 -0.25 -12.12 -11.36
N ASP A 2 0.88 -12.61 -11.84
CA ASP A 2 2.24 -12.16 -11.53
C ASP A 2 2.45 -10.65 -11.61
N ALA A 3 2.00 -10.00 -12.69
CA ALA A 3 2.14 -8.55 -12.85
C ALA A 3 1.41 -7.74 -11.76
N ILE A 4 0.23 -8.19 -11.33
CA ILE A 4 -0.55 -7.51 -10.27
C ILE A 4 0.14 -7.68 -8.93
N CYS A 5 0.60 -8.91 -8.61
CA CYS A 5 1.36 -9.17 -7.40
C CYS A 5 2.64 -8.33 -7.34
N MET A 6 3.37 -8.21 -8.46
CA MET A 6 4.56 -7.35 -8.55
C MET A 6 4.22 -5.88 -8.32
N MET A 7 3.11 -5.37 -8.87
CA MET A 7 2.67 -3.99 -8.61
C MET A 7 2.36 -3.76 -7.12
N LEU A 8 1.68 -4.70 -6.47
CA LEU A 8 1.36 -4.60 -5.04
C LEU A 8 2.62 -4.65 -4.17
N ILE A 9 3.62 -5.46 -4.55
CA ILE A 9 4.95 -5.48 -3.90
C ILE A 9 5.62 -4.11 -4.03
N VAL A 10 5.66 -3.54 -5.24
CA VAL A 10 6.25 -2.22 -5.50
C VAL A 10 5.57 -1.14 -4.66
N ILE A 11 4.23 -1.14 -4.59
CA ILE A 11 3.48 -0.20 -3.75
C ILE A 11 3.88 -0.34 -2.28
N GLY A 12 3.94 -1.56 -1.74
CA GLY A 12 4.36 -1.79 -0.35
C GLY A 12 5.78 -1.31 -0.06
N GLU A 13 6.72 -1.52 -1.00
CA GLU A 13 8.10 -1.04 -0.89
C GLU A 13 8.17 0.49 -0.93
N SER A 14 7.46 1.13 -1.86
CA SER A 14 7.38 2.59 -1.96
C SER A 14 6.82 3.21 -0.68
N LEU A 15 5.78 2.63 -0.08
CA LEU A 15 5.23 3.11 1.18
C LEU A 15 6.21 2.98 2.34
N LYS A 16 6.98 1.88 2.41
CA LYS A 16 8.00 1.70 3.46
C LYS A 16 9.13 2.72 3.31
N ASN A 17 9.54 2.99 2.07
CA ASN A 17 10.55 4.02 1.79
C ASN A 17 10.04 5.42 2.13
N LEU A 18 8.79 5.75 1.78
CA LEU A 18 8.15 7.02 2.14
C LEU A 18 8.10 7.20 3.67
N ASP A 19 7.69 6.16 4.39
CA ASP A 19 7.63 6.19 5.86
C ASP A 19 9.02 6.36 6.48
N LYS A 20 10.05 5.77 5.87
CA LYS A 20 11.45 5.94 6.29
C LYS A 20 11.94 7.38 6.08
N ILE A 21 11.76 7.96 4.89
CA ILE A 21 12.25 9.32 4.58
C ILE A 21 11.48 10.40 5.33
N SER A 22 10.23 10.13 5.72
CA SER A 22 9.42 11.03 6.53
C SER A 22 9.56 10.79 8.04
N GLU A 23 10.51 9.94 8.46
CA GLU A 23 10.74 9.59 9.87
C GLU A 23 9.47 9.14 10.61
N GLN A 24 8.56 8.43 9.90
CA GLN A 24 7.27 7.97 10.42
C GLN A 24 6.30 9.10 10.84
N LYS A 25 6.56 10.33 10.40
CA LYS A 25 5.75 11.51 10.77
C LYS A 25 4.66 11.83 9.76
N LEU A 26 4.84 11.50 8.47
CA LEU A 26 3.88 11.88 7.44
C LEU A 26 2.64 10.99 7.48
N LEU A 27 2.81 9.68 7.33
CA LEU A 27 1.68 8.75 7.20
C LEU A 27 0.80 8.70 8.47
N THR A 28 1.39 8.93 9.65
CA THR A 28 0.66 8.97 10.93
C THR A 28 -0.36 10.11 11.01
N GLN A 29 -0.24 11.14 10.18
CA GLN A 29 -1.22 12.23 10.08
C GLN A 29 -2.46 11.85 9.25
N TYR A 30 -2.43 10.72 8.55
CA TYR A 30 -3.49 10.27 7.64
C TYR A 30 -4.03 8.90 8.07
N PRO A 31 -4.75 8.78 9.21
CA PRO A 31 -5.11 7.49 9.81
C PRO A 31 -6.20 6.70 9.07
N ASN A 32 -6.74 7.23 7.96
CA ASN A 32 -7.78 6.59 7.16
C ASN A 32 -7.30 5.31 6.46
N VAL A 33 -5.99 5.15 6.31
CA VAL A 33 -5.35 3.93 5.79
C VAL A 33 -4.55 3.27 6.90
N ASP A 34 -4.71 1.95 7.03
CA ASP A 34 -3.83 1.13 7.86
C ASP A 34 -2.47 0.98 7.16
N TRP A 35 -1.58 1.96 7.36
CA TRP A 35 -0.27 2.02 6.70
C TRP A 35 0.63 0.84 7.07
N LYS A 36 0.46 0.27 8.26
CA LYS A 36 1.22 -0.92 8.67
C LYS A 36 0.85 -2.10 7.79
N LYS A 37 -0.45 -2.35 7.57
CA LYS A 37 -0.92 -3.40 6.66
C LYS A 37 -0.57 -3.09 5.20
N ALA A 38 -0.70 -1.84 4.76
CA ALA A 38 -0.38 -1.45 3.39
C ALA A 38 1.10 -1.69 3.05
N LYS A 39 2.02 -1.37 3.98
CA LYS A 39 3.46 -1.68 3.85
C LYS A 39 3.73 -3.18 3.89
N GLY A 40 3.05 -3.91 4.78
CA GLY A 40 3.20 -5.36 4.96
C GLY A 40 2.61 -6.21 3.84
N MET A 41 1.83 -5.62 2.93
CA MET A 41 1.22 -6.33 1.79
C MET A 41 2.23 -7.08 0.92
N ARG A 42 3.43 -6.50 0.73
CA ARG A 42 4.52 -7.14 -0.02
C ARG A 42 4.97 -8.46 0.63
N ASP A 43 4.97 -8.52 1.96
CA ASP A 43 5.47 -9.66 2.72
C ASP A 43 4.43 -10.79 2.61
N ILE A 44 3.14 -10.44 2.71
CA ILE A 44 2.03 -11.38 2.47
C ILE A 44 2.10 -11.98 1.07
N ILE A 45 2.33 -11.15 0.04
CA ILE A 45 2.37 -11.61 -1.35
C ILE A 45 3.60 -12.47 -1.63
N THR A 46 4.76 -12.13 -1.05
CA THR A 46 6.01 -12.85 -1.31
C THR A 46 6.07 -14.19 -0.57
N TYR A 47 5.61 -14.26 0.68
CA TYR A 47 5.63 -15.51 1.46
C TYR A 47 4.52 -16.48 1.07
N ASN A 48 3.34 -15.98 0.70
CA ASN A 48 2.18 -16.81 0.36
C ASN A 48 1.92 -16.85 -1.15
N TYR A 49 2.90 -16.51 -2.00
CA TYR A 49 2.71 -16.38 -3.45
C TYR A 49 2.10 -17.64 -4.09
N SER A 50 2.57 -18.82 -3.67
CA SER A 50 2.12 -20.12 -4.19
C SER A 50 0.70 -20.49 -3.75
N ASP A 51 0.26 -19.97 -2.61
CA ASP A 51 -1.05 -20.24 -2.00
C ASP A 51 -1.93 -18.97 -2.00
N ILE A 52 -1.58 -17.96 -2.82
CA ILE A 52 -2.26 -16.69 -2.79
C ILE A 52 -3.63 -16.85 -3.42
N ASP A 53 -4.65 -16.60 -2.62
CA ASP A 53 -6.02 -16.62 -3.09
C ASP A 53 -6.26 -15.45 -4.06
N ALA A 54 -6.61 -15.79 -5.30
CA ALA A 54 -6.92 -14.84 -6.35
C ALA A 54 -8.06 -13.90 -5.96
N GLU A 55 -9.02 -14.38 -5.16
CA GLU A 55 -10.13 -13.59 -4.66
C GLU A 55 -9.64 -12.52 -3.68
N THR A 56 -8.72 -12.86 -2.79
CA THR A 56 -8.06 -11.92 -1.87
C THR A 56 -7.28 -10.83 -2.62
N VAL A 57 -6.53 -11.20 -3.67
CA VAL A 57 -5.82 -10.22 -4.53
C VAL A 57 -6.82 -9.31 -5.23
N PHE A 58 -7.86 -9.88 -5.84
CA PHE A 58 -8.90 -9.12 -6.53
C PHE A 58 -9.65 -8.17 -5.58
N PHE A 59 -9.99 -8.64 -4.38
CA PHE A 59 -10.61 -7.83 -3.34
C PHE A 59 -9.71 -6.65 -2.94
N THR A 60 -8.42 -6.90 -2.74
CA THR A 60 -7.44 -5.86 -2.40
C THR A 60 -7.36 -4.81 -3.50
N CYS A 61 -7.23 -5.23 -4.77
CA CYS A 61 -7.23 -4.34 -5.92
C CYS A 61 -8.52 -3.52 -6.03
N LYS A 62 -9.69 -4.13 -5.80
CA LYS A 62 -10.99 -3.47 -5.97
C LYS A 62 -11.39 -2.57 -4.80
N ARG A 63 -10.98 -2.90 -3.58
CA ARG A 63 -11.46 -2.23 -2.35
C ARG A 63 -10.40 -1.41 -1.64
N LYS A 64 -9.13 -1.84 -1.63
CA LYS A 64 -8.09 -1.20 -0.82
C LYS A 64 -7.19 -0.26 -1.61
N ILE A 65 -6.90 -0.59 -2.86
CA ILE A 65 -6.09 0.28 -3.74
C ILE A 65 -6.75 1.63 -4.02
N PRO A 66 -8.08 1.72 -4.27
CA PRO A 66 -8.73 3.03 -4.42
C PRO A 66 -8.62 3.91 -3.17
N ASP A 67 -8.82 3.35 -1.98
CA ASP A 67 -8.68 4.07 -0.70
C ASP A 67 -7.26 4.61 -0.53
N LEU A 68 -6.26 3.77 -0.84
CA LEU A 68 -4.84 4.14 -0.79
C LEU A 68 -4.52 5.27 -1.80
N LEU A 69 -5.06 5.19 -3.01
CA LEU A 69 -4.89 6.23 -4.03
C LEU A 69 -5.50 7.56 -3.57
N MET A 70 -6.69 7.53 -3.01
CA MET A 70 -7.38 8.74 -2.52
C MET A 70 -6.58 9.42 -1.40
N GLU A 71 -6.10 8.66 -0.42
CA GLU A 71 -5.31 9.23 0.69
C GLU A 71 -3.94 9.73 0.22
N THR A 72 -3.26 9.02 -0.69
CA THR A 72 -1.98 9.51 -1.25
C THR A 72 -2.14 10.78 -2.09
N GLN A 73 -3.25 10.92 -2.83
CA GLN A 73 -3.58 12.16 -3.53
C GLN A 73 -3.86 13.31 -2.56
N LYS A 74 -4.55 13.04 -1.45
CA LYS A 74 -4.77 14.02 -0.38
C LYS A 74 -3.43 14.50 0.21
N ILE A 75 -2.55 13.57 0.59
CA ILE A 75 -1.18 13.89 1.06
C ILE A 75 -0.46 14.81 0.07
N LEU A 76 -0.49 14.48 -1.22
CA LEU A 76 0.18 15.28 -2.26
C LEU A 76 -0.41 16.69 -2.38
N LYS A 77 -1.72 16.84 -2.21
CA LYS A 77 -2.40 18.14 -2.24
C LYS A 77 -2.02 18.99 -1.02
N ASP A 78 -2.04 18.37 0.16
CA ASP A 78 -1.75 19.04 1.43
C ASP A 78 -0.27 19.50 1.48
N LEU A 79 0.66 18.76 0.87
CA LEU A 79 2.08 19.14 0.76
C LEU A 79 2.37 20.25 -0.27
N LYS A 80 1.48 20.49 -1.23
CA LYS A 80 1.62 21.52 -2.27
C LYS A 80 0.94 22.84 -1.90
N SER A 81 0.18 22.86 -0.82
CA SER A 81 -0.54 24.02 -0.30
C SER A 81 0.34 24.78 0.69
#